data_AF-A0A8C2GVK3-F1
#
_entry.id   AF-A0A8C2GVK3-F1
#
_cell.length_a   1.000
_cell.length_b   1.000
_cell.length_c   1.000
_cell.angle_alpha   90.00
_cell.angle_beta   90.00
_cell.angle_gamma   90.00
#
_symmetry.space_group_name_H-M   'P 1'
#
loop_
_entity.id
_entity.type
_entity.pdbx_description
1 polymer ?
#
loop_
_entity_poly.entity_id
_entity_poly.type
_entity_poly.pdbx_seq_one_letter_code
_entity_poly.pdbx_strand_id
1 'polypeptide(L)'
;MVCPCSSPGGQMRSMLPSLLRGRRFNCREWALEKLQRCLEARDATKSVEGTACVSPGVLVTGGPGTGKTALLTELVWPQSEACRAAGLASRCLAWHYCQREDAGSIEVWRFVLGLVEQLKESAFLGPNYVKAISSAAIAAVLEPLHCQREPDNTFKRAVLEPLLSFTPPAHSVFIVIDSLDSGYCEGNGVGESSISGSATTQSSSIAELLLKYLQLLPPWIFLVCSARRQNKAICKMFSDEINRSCEMRVPHTH
;
A
#
# COMPACT_ATOMS: atom_id res chain seq x y z
N MET A 1 -38.83 -30.34 -7.76
CA MET A 1 -37.44 -30.58 -8.22
C MET A 1 -36.62 -29.37 -7.84
N VAL A 2 -35.82 -29.49 -6.79
CA VAL A 2 -34.91 -28.45 -6.31
C VAL A 2 -33.65 -28.55 -7.15
N CYS A 3 -33.34 -27.51 -7.93
CA CYS A 3 -32.05 -27.40 -8.60
C CYS A 3 -30.95 -27.28 -7.54
N PRO A 4 -29.88 -28.08 -7.61
CA PRO A 4 -28.80 -28.01 -6.64
C PRO A 4 -28.00 -26.72 -6.85
N CYS A 5 -27.83 -25.97 -5.77
CA CYS A 5 -26.91 -24.84 -5.66
C CYS A 5 -25.51 -25.30 -6.10
N SER A 6 -25.12 -24.90 -7.31
CA SER A 6 -23.73 -24.97 -7.73
C SER A 6 -23.00 -23.87 -6.98
N SER A 7 -22.20 -24.25 -5.98
CA SER A 7 -21.22 -23.36 -5.37
C SER A 7 -20.34 -22.78 -6.47
N PRO A 8 -20.27 -21.45 -6.66
CA PRO A 8 -19.24 -20.90 -7.52
C PRO A 8 -17.92 -21.09 -6.77
N GLY A 9 -17.05 -21.96 -7.30
CA GLY A 9 -15.67 -22.07 -6.86
C GLY A 9 -15.07 -20.66 -6.77
N GLY A 10 -14.29 -20.41 -5.72
CA GLY A 10 -13.77 -19.11 -5.33
C GLY A 10 -12.91 -18.46 -6.41
N GLN A 11 -13.55 -17.88 -7.43
CA GLN A 11 -12.93 -16.92 -8.31
C GLN A 11 -12.60 -15.71 -7.46
N MET A 12 -11.31 -15.43 -7.32
CA MET A 12 -10.85 -14.22 -6.68
C MET A 12 -11.42 -13.03 -7.46
N ARG A 13 -12.34 -12.28 -6.86
CA ARG A 13 -12.79 -11.02 -7.45
C ARG A 13 -11.58 -10.09 -7.50
N SER A 14 -11.29 -9.58 -8.69
CA SER A 14 -10.23 -8.59 -8.93
C SER A 14 -10.38 -7.40 -8.00
N MET A 15 -9.27 -6.82 -7.57
CA MET A 15 -9.26 -5.60 -6.76
C MET A 15 -10.07 -4.48 -7.44
N LEU A 16 -10.91 -3.80 -6.66
CA LEU A 16 -11.72 -2.70 -7.16
C LEU A 16 -10.93 -1.39 -7.14
N PRO A 17 -10.88 -0.65 -8.27
CA PRO A 17 -10.29 0.68 -8.28
C PRO A 17 -11.15 1.64 -7.44
N SER A 18 -10.58 2.81 -7.14
CA SER A 18 -11.31 3.88 -6.47
C SER A 18 -12.58 4.30 -7.23
N LEU A 19 -13.68 4.49 -6.50
CA LEU A 19 -14.94 5.04 -7.02
C LEU A 19 -14.80 6.48 -7.55
N LEU A 20 -13.68 7.14 -7.23
CA LEU A 20 -13.36 8.50 -7.67
C LEU A 20 -12.57 8.52 -8.99
N ARG A 21 -12.26 7.37 -9.58
CA ARG A 21 -11.53 7.31 -10.86
C ARG A 21 -12.29 8.08 -11.94
N GLY A 22 -11.57 8.96 -12.66
CA GLY A 22 -12.15 9.81 -13.71
C GLY A 22 -12.96 11.02 -13.20
N ARG A 23 -13.04 11.23 -11.88
CA ARG A 23 -13.59 12.47 -11.32
C ARG A 23 -12.54 13.58 -11.37
N ARG A 24 -12.97 14.83 -11.48
CA ARG A 24 -12.07 15.99 -11.46
C ARG A 24 -11.43 16.14 -10.09
N PHE A 25 -10.16 16.49 -10.07
CA PHE A 25 -9.38 16.77 -8.88
C PHE A 25 -8.90 18.22 -8.92
N ASN A 26 -9.24 19.01 -7.90
CA ASN A 26 -8.90 20.43 -7.81
C ASN A 26 -8.49 20.80 -6.37
N CYS A 27 -7.78 21.92 -6.23
CA CYS A 27 -7.51 22.65 -4.98
C CYS A 27 -6.55 21.97 -3.99
N ARG A 28 -5.85 20.91 -4.42
CA ARG A 28 -4.96 20.08 -3.60
C ARG A 28 -3.65 19.75 -4.32
N GLU A 29 -3.32 20.55 -5.32
CA GLU A 29 -2.12 20.42 -6.17
C GLU A 29 -0.84 20.54 -5.32
N TRP A 30 -0.85 21.39 -4.29
CA TRP A 30 0.25 21.53 -3.34
C TRP A 30 0.66 20.21 -2.67
N ALA A 31 -0.29 19.28 -2.47
CA ALA A 31 -0.01 17.98 -1.85
C ALA A 31 0.71 17.06 -2.85
N LEU A 32 0.34 17.11 -4.13
CA LEU A 32 1.04 16.41 -5.21
C LEU A 32 2.47 16.94 -5.36
N GLU A 33 2.65 18.26 -5.35
CA GLU A 33 3.98 18.87 -5.41
C GLU A 33 4.85 18.47 -4.21
N LYS A 34 4.26 18.39 -3.01
CA LYS A 34 4.99 17.95 -1.82
C LYS A 34 5.39 16.48 -1.93
N LEU A 35 4.55 15.62 -2.52
CA LEU A 35 4.85 14.20 -2.74
C LEU A 35 5.97 14.05 -3.76
N GLN A 36 5.87 14.79 -4.87
CA GLN A 36 6.90 14.86 -5.89
C GLN A 36 8.25 15.26 -5.29
N ARG A 37 8.28 16.31 -4.46
CA ARG A 37 9.51 16.75 -3.77
C ARG A 37 10.06 15.67 -2.82
N CYS A 38 9.23 14.97 -2.06
CA CYS A 38 9.71 13.87 -1.19
C CYS A 38 10.32 12.73 -2.04
N LEU A 39 9.77 12.43 -3.23
CA LEU A 39 10.30 11.43 -4.15
C LEU A 39 11.60 11.87 -4.84
N GLU A 40 11.70 13.12 -5.28
CA GLU A 40 12.91 13.69 -5.91
C GLU A 40 14.07 13.77 -4.92
N ALA A 41 13.82 14.21 -3.67
CA ALA A 41 14.83 14.22 -2.62
C ALA A 41 15.37 12.81 -2.32
N ARG A 42 14.50 11.79 -2.42
CA ARG A 42 14.90 10.38 -2.30
C ARG A 42 15.77 9.93 -3.46
N ASP A 43 15.43 10.33 -4.69
CA ASP A 43 16.23 9.96 -5.85
C ASP A 43 17.61 10.65 -5.83
N ALA A 44 17.68 11.89 -5.36
CA ALA A 44 18.94 12.61 -5.18
C ALA A 44 19.83 11.96 -4.11
N THR A 45 19.26 11.50 -2.98
CA THR A 45 20.04 10.88 -1.90
C THR A 45 20.60 9.50 -2.26
N LYS A 46 20.01 8.77 -3.22
CA LYS A 46 20.60 7.52 -3.74
C LYS A 46 21.95 7.71 -4.44
N SER A 47 22.23 8.92 -4.94
CA SER A 47 23.46 9.22 -5.68
C SER A 47 24.67 9.53 -4.79
N VAL A 48 24.45 9.73 -3.49
CA VAL A 48 25.49 10.02 -2.51
C VAL A 48 25.56 8.83 -1.56
N GLU A 49 26.59 7.98 -1.72
CA GLU A 49 26.83 6.81 -0.89
C GLU A 49 26.94 7.23 0.60
N GLY A 50 25.83 7.09 1.32
CA GLY A 50 25.74 7.47 2.72
C GLY A 50 24.34 7.23 3.25
N THR A 51 24.25 6.48 4.33
CA THR A 51 23.05 5.96 5.02
C THR A 51 22.17 7.07 5.63
N ALA A 52 21.71 8.02 4.81
CA ALA A 52 20.69 8.96 5.22
C ALA A 52 19.37 8.19 5.42
N CYS A 53 18.75 8.33 6.59
CA CYS A 53 17.46 7.74 6.92
C CYS A 53 16.37 8.36 6.03
N VAL A 54 16.24 7.85 4.82
CA VAL A 54 15.15 8.25 3.92
C VAL A 54 13.87 7.63 4.44
N SER A 55 12.88 8.48 4.66
CA SER A 55 11.57 8.04 5.11
C SER A 55 11.01 6.97 4.15
N PRO A 56 10.51 5.84 4.69
CA PRO A 56 10.02 4.74 3.87
C PRO A 56 8.68 5.06 3.18
N GLY A 57 8.04 6.20 3.50
CA GLY A 57 6.73 6.55 2.95
C GLY A 57 6.19 7.89 3.41
N VAL A 58 4.90 8.09 3.23
CA VAL A 58 4.14 9.25 3.69
C VAL A 58 2.76 8.78 4.13
N LEU A 59 2.33 9.25 5.29
CA LEU A 59 0.94 9.08 5.73
C LEU A 59 0.16 10.38 5.52
N VAL A 60 -0.86 10.31 4.67
CA VAL A 60 -1.83 11.38 4.46
C VAL A 60 -2.94 11.25 5.49
N THR A 61 -3.04 12.22 6.40
CA THR A 61 -4.06 12.23 7.46
C THR A 61 -5.05 13.38 7.28
N GLY A 62 -6.28 13.15 7.72
CA GLY A 62 -7.36 14.14 7.62
C GLY A 62 -8.71 13.57 8.05
N GLY A 63 -9.67 14.45 8.33
CA GLY A 63 -11.03 14.02 8.68
C GLY A 63 -11.76 13.33 7.51
N PRO A 64 -12.95 12.78 7.75
CA PRO A 64 -13.84 12.31 6.68
C PRO A 64 -14.12 13.45 5.67
N GLY A 65 -14.24 13.12 4.39
CA GLY A 65 -14.58 14.10 3.35
C GLY A 65 -13.46 15.07 2.95
N THR A 66 -12.27 15.02 3.54
CA THR A 66 -11.16 15.93 3.18
C THR A 66 -10.52 15.64 1.81
N GLY A 67 -10.97 14.60 1.10
CA GLY A 67 -10.45 14.27 -0.23
C GLY A 67 -9.14 13.46 -0.23
N LYS A 68 -8.79 12.74 0.84
CA LYS A 68 -7.62 11.85 0.88
C LYS A 68 -7.64 10.82 -0.26
N THR A 69 -8.73 10.07 -0.36
CA THR A 69 -8.93 9.09 -1.43
C THR A 69 -8.89 9.75 -2.81
N ALA A 70 -9.38 10.99 -2.95
CA ALA A 70 -9.30 11.74 -4.21
C ALA A 70 -7.84 12.04 -4.58
N LEU A 71 -7.02 12.49 -3.61
CA LEU A 71 -5.58 12.71 -3.80
C LEU A 71 -4.86 11.41 -4.18
N LEU A 72 -5.12 10.32 -3.48
CA LEU A 72 -4.49 9.01 -3.79
C LEU A 72 -4.96 8.47 -5.15
N THR A 73 -6.22 8.70 -5.54
CA THR A 73 -6.74 8.33 -6.86
C THR A 73 -6.07 9.14 -7.96
N GLU A 74 -5.84 10.42 -7.73
CA GLU A 74 -5.16 11.31 -8.68
C GLU A 74 -3.70 10.86 -8.93
N LEU A 75 -3.00 10.36 -7.92
CA LEU A 75 -1.64 9.82 -8.07
C LEU A 75 -1.58 8.62 -9.01
N VAL A 76 -2.60 7.76 -8.98
CA VAL A 76 -2.66 6.52 -9.78
C VAL A 76 -3.24 6.80 -11.17
N TRP A 77 -4.31 7.61 -11.26
CA TRP A 77 -5.04 7.89 -12.49
C TRP A 77 -5.27 9.40 -12.69
N PRO A 78 -4.23 10.15 -13.10
CA PRO A 78 -4.22 11.61 -13.05
C PRO A 78 -5.22 12.24 -14.02
N GLN A 79 -6.07 13.12 -13.49
CA GLN A 79 -7.03 13.91 -14.25
C GLN A 79 -6.60 15.37 -14.40
N SER A 80 -5.84 15.90 -13.44
CA SER A 80 -5.30 17.25 -13.43
C SER A 80 -4.04 17.38 -14.30
N GLU A 81 -3.85 18.55 -14.90
CA GLU A 81 -2.63 18.84 -15.68
C GLU A 81 -1.39 18.85 -14.79
N ALA A 82 -1.50 19.34 -13.54
CA ALA A 82 -0.40 19.35 -12.59
C ALA A 82 0.13 17.93 -12.29
N CYS A 83 -0.76 16.96 -12.02
CA CYS A 83 -0.34 15.59 -11.74
C CYS A 83 0.23 14.89 -12.98
N ARG A 84 -0.30 15.19 -14.17
CA ARG A 84 0.24 14.68 -15.44
C ARG A 84 1.62 15.25 -15.74
N ALA A 85 1.81 16.55 -15.54
CA ALA A 85 3.10 17.22 -15.71
C ALA A 85 4.16 16.70 -14.71
N ALA A 86 3.73 16.37 -13.49
CA ALA A 86 4.59 15.77 -12.46
C ALA A 86 5.02 14.31 -12.79
N GLY A 87 4.35 13.64 -13.74
CA GLY A 87 4.69 12.28 -14.16
C GLY A 87 4.51 11.21 -13.08
N LEU A 88 3.83 11.51 -11.97
CA LEU A 88 3.75 10.63 -10.79
C LEU A 88 3.11 9.27 -11.09
N ALA A 89 2.08 9.23 -11.94
CA ALA A 89 1.39 8.00 -12.29
C ALA A 89 2.30 6.96 -12.94
N SER A 90 3.30 7.41 -13.70
CA SER A 90 4.29 6.51 -14.28
C SER A 90 5.11 5.79 -13.22
N ARG A 91 5.28 6.37 -12.02
CA ARG A 91 6.04 5.82 -10.89
C ARG A 91 5.20 4.98 -9.92
N CYS A 92 3.89 4.86 -10.17
CA CYS A 92 2.98 4.05 -9.36
C CYS A 92 3.20 2.56 -9.67
N LEU A 93 3.69 1.81 -8.70
CA LEU A 93 3.93 0.38 -8.83
C LEU A 93 2.67 -0.45 -8.60
N ALA A 94 1.91 -0.09 -7.57
CA ALA A 94 0.68 -0.77 -7.18
C ALA A 94 -0.21 0.14 -6.32
N TRP A 95 -1.48 -0.21 -6.21
CA TRP A 95 -2.47 0.52 -5.43
C TRP A 95 -3.41 -0.44 -4.71
N HIS A 96 -3.94 -0.01 -3.56
CA HIS A 96 -4.95 -0.74 -2.82
C HIS A 96 -5.90 0.26 -2.14
N TYR A 97 -7.20 0.04 -2.26
CA TYR A 97 -8.21 0.87 -1.63
C TYR A 97 -9.02 0.01 -0.66
N CYS A 98 -8.91 0.28 0.63
CA CYS A 98 -9.76 -0.36 1.64
C CYS A 98 -11.16 0.29 1.60
N GLN A 99 -12.04 -0.25 0.76
CA GLN A 99 -13.40 0.26 0.52
C GLN A 99 -14.39 -0.29 1.55
N ARG A 100 -15.35 0.54 1.96
CA ARG A 100 -16.40 0.11 2.89
C ARG A 100 -17.39 -0.84 2.22
N GLU A 101 -17.56 -0.68 0.92
CA GLU A 101 -18.50 -1.43 0.08
C GLU A 101 -17.98 -2.83 -0.27
N ASP A 102 -16.67 -3.07 -0.12
CA ASP A 102 -16.04 -4.36 -0.33
C ASP A 102 -15.36 -4.84 0.96
N ALA A 103 -16.06 -5.66 1.73
CA ALA A 103 -15.52 -6.26 2.95
C ALA A 103 -14.26 -7.11 2.70
N GLY A 104 -14.04 -7.58 1.47
CA GLY A 104 -12.81 -8.29 1.11
C GLY A 104 -11.59 -7.38 0.96
N SER A 105 -11.80 -6.07 0.76
CA SER A 105 -10.70 -5.12 0.57
C SER A 105 -9.88 -4.88 1.83
N ILE A 106 -10.40 -5.23 3.01
CA ILE A 106 -9.67 -5.13 4.28
C ILE A 106 -8.94 -6.43 4.65
N GLU A 107 -9.17 -7.52 3.92
CA GLU A 107 -8.52 -8.81 4.20
C GLU A 107 -7.06 -8.80 3.76
N VAL A 108 -6.17 -9.14 4.68
CA VAL A 108 -4.71 -9.12 4.45
C VAL A 108 -4.29 -10.02 3.28
N TRP A 109 -4.85 -11.22 3.20
CA TRP A 109 -4.51 -12.16 2.13
C TRP A 109 -4.93 -11.66 0.75
N ARG A 110 -6.08 -10.98 0.63
CA ARG A 110 -6.53 -10.37 -0.63
C ARG A 110 -5.65 -9.21 -1.04
N PHE A 111 -5.23 -8.40 -0.07
CA PHE A 111 -4.23 -7.36 -0.29
C PHE A 111 -2.93 -7.94 -0.87
N VAL A 112 -2.38 -8.99 -0.25
CA VAL A 112 -1.13 -9.62 -0.70
C VAL A 112 -1.27 -10.18 -2.12
N LEU A 113 -2.34 -10.92 -2.42
CA LEU A 113 -2.52 -11.51 -3.75
C LEU A 113 -2.74 -10.46 -4.83
N GLY A 114 -3.58 -9.45 -4.59
CA GLY A 114 -3.78 -8.42 -5.60
C GLY A 114 -2.59 -7.47 -5.75
N LEU A 115 -1.72 -7.35 -4.74
CA LEU A 115 -0.41 -6.72 -4.90
C LEU A 115 0.47 -7.53 -5.87
N VAL A 116 0.55 -8.85 -5.69
CA VAL A 116 1.30 -9.74 -6.60
C VAL A 116 0.77 -9.64 -8.03
N GLU A 117 -0.55 -9.60 -8.23
CA GLU A 117 -1.15 -9.41 -9.56
C GLU A 117 -0.70 -8.10 -10.21
N GLN A 118 -0.71 -6.98 -9.47
CA GLN A 118 -0.25 -5.70 -9.99
C GLN A 118 1.25 -5.68 -10.28
N LEU A 119 2.06 -6.37 -9.49
CA LEU A 119 3.50 -6.49 -9.73
C LEU A 119 3.81 -7.30 -11.00
N LYS A 120 2.99 -8.31 -11.33
CA LYS A 120 3.10 -9.07 -12.60
C LYS A 120 2.83 -8.19 -13.82
N GLU A 121 1.88 -7.27 -13.71
CA GLU A 121 1.48 -6.36 -14.78
C GLU A 121 2.28 -5.05 -14.80
N SER A 122 3.17 -4.84 -13.82
CA SER A 122 3.95 -3.62 -13.72
C SER A 122 4.87 -3.44 -14.93
N ALA A 123 4.87 -2.24 -15.52
CA ALA A 123 5.79 -1.90 -16.60
C ALA A 123 7.28 -1.95 -16.18
N PHE A 124 7.58 -1.81 -14.88
CA PHE A 124 8.95 -1.82 -14.36
C PHE A 124 9.48 -3.24 -14.11
N LEU A 125 8.61 -4.09 -13.57
CA LEU A 125 9.01 -5.38 -13.04
C LEU A 125 8.49 -6.55 -13.87
N GLY A 126 7.37 -6.40 -14.58
CA GLY A 126 6.48 -7.47 -15.02
C GLY A 126 7.17 -8.77 -15.45
N PRO A 127 7.90 -8.80 -16.57
CA PRO A 127 8.54 -10.03 -17.05
C PRO A 127 9.57 -10.62 -16.06
N ASN A 128 10.35 -9.75 -15.43
CA ASN A 128 11.39 -10.15 -14.46
C ASN A 128 10.77 -10.68 -13.16
N TYR A 129 9.66 -10.06 -12.72
CA TYR A 129 8.89 -10.47 -11.55
C TYR A 129 8.17 -11.78 -11.80
N VAL A 130 7.48 -11.93 -12.93
CA VAL A 130 6.86 -13.21 -13.34
C VAL A 130 7.91 -14.32 -13.32
N LYS A 131 9.10 -14.08 -13.88
CA LYS A 131 10.20 -15.06 -13.84
C LYS A 131 10.66 -15.36 -12.40
N ALA A 132 10.80 -14.36 -11.54
CA ALA A 132 11.21 -14.54 -10.15
C ALA A 132 10.21 -15.39 -9.34
N ILE A 133 8.91 -15.25 -9.61
CA ILE A 133 7.85 -16.01 -8.92
C ILE A 133 7.43 -17.30 -9.63
N SER A 134 8.07 -17.66 -10.74
CA SER A 134 7.70 -18.84 -11.56
C SER A 134 8.01 -20.19 -10.90
N SER A 135 8.68 -20.21 -9.74
CA SER A 135 9.02 -21.45 -9.06
C SER A 135 7.78 -22.15 -8.47
N ALA A 136 7.75 -23.49 -8.53
CA ALA A 136 6.64 -24.27 -7.96
C ALA A 136 6.43 -24.00 -6.46
N ALA A 137 7.51 -23.72 -5.73
CA ALA A 137 7.44 -23.40 -4.31
C ALA A 137 6.79 -22.03 -4.03
N ILE A 138 6.84 -21.09 -4.98
CA ILE A 138 6.16 -19.79 -4.87
C ILE A 138 4.72 -19.91 -5.37
N ALA A 139 4.47 -20.67 -6.44
CA ALA A 139 3.12 -20.95 -6.91
C ALA A 139 2.22 -21.54 -5.80
N ALA A 140 2.76 -22.47 -5.00
CA ALA A 140 2.04 -23.05 -3.87
C ALA A 140 1.64 -22.03 -2.78
N VAL A 141 2.46 -20.99 -2.54
CA VAL A 141 2.11 -19.96 -1.54
C VAL A 141 1.14 -18.92 -2.08
N LEU A 142 1.10 -18.75 -3.41
CA LEU A 142 0.17 -17.85 -4.09
C LEU A 142 -1.26 -18.40 -4.19
N GLU A 143 -1.48 -19.67 -3.84
CA GLU A 143 -2.82 -20.23 -3.77
C GLU A 143 -3.68 -19.50 -2.73
N PRO A 144 -4.92 -19.09 -3.05
CA PRO A 144 -5.75 -18.28 -2.15
C PRO A 144 -5.94 -18.87 -0.76
N LEU A 145 -6.16 -20.18 -0.66
CA LEU A 145 -6.32 -20.86 0.62
C LEU A 145 -5.03 -20.92 1.43
N HIS A 146 -3.87 -20.98 0.77
CA HIS A 146 -2.59 -20.90 1.47
C HIS A 146 -2.35 -19.48 1.96
N CYS A 147 -2.52 -18.47 1.10
CA CYS A 147 -2.34 -17.07 1.47
C CYS A 147 -3.30 -16.63 2.58
N GLN A 148 -4.53 -17.13 2.59
CA GLN A 148 -5.48 -16.90 3.68
C GLN A 148 -5.00 -17.46 5.02
N ARG A 149 -4.30 -18.60 4.99
CA ARG A 149 -3.74 -19.25 6.18
C ARG A 149 -2.42 -18.67 6.61
N GLU A 150 -1.61 -18.15 5.69
CA GLU A 150 -0.28 -17.59 5.96
C GLU A 150 0.03 -16.37 5.07
N PRO A 151 -0.64 -15.22 5.31
CA PRO A 151 -0.46 -14.02 4.47
C PRO A 151 0.94 -13.43 4.60
N ASP A 152 1.53 -13.44 5.81
CA ASP A 152 2.91 -13.01 6.07
C ASP A 152 3.95 -13.79 5.27
N ASN A 153 3.83 -15.12 5.24
CA ASN A 153 4.76 -15.99 4.53
C ASN A 153 4.65 -15.76 3.02
N THR A 154 3.42 -15.63 2.53
CA THR A 154 3.14 -15.28 1.13
C THR A 154 3.74 -13.92 0.77
N PHE A 155 3.55 -12.91 1.62
CA PHE A 155 4.11 -11.57 1.40
C PHE A 155 5.65 -11.59 1.39
N LYS A 156 6.29 -12.31 2.32
CA LYS A 156 7.75 -12.46 2.32
C LYS A 156 8.27 -13.08 1.03
N ARG A 157 7.75 -14.26 0.66
CA ARG A 157 8.29 -15.08 -0.44
C ARG A 157 7.90 -14.56 -1.81
N ALA A 158 6.69 -14.02 -1.96
CA ALA A 158 6.20 -13.56 -3.26
C ALA A 158 6.40 -12.06 -3.48
N VAL A 159 6.51 -11.24 -2.42
CA VAL A 159 6.65 -9.78 -2.56
C VAL A 159 8.05 -9.32 -2.13
N LEU A 160 8.43 -9.53 -0.86
CA LEU A 160 9.69 -8.96 -0.36
C LEU A 160 10.93 -9.56 -1.02
N GLU A 161 11.06 -10.89 -1.03
CA GLU A 161 12.23 -11.58 -1.58
C GLU A 161 12.48 -11.22 -3.05
N PRO A 162 11.47 -11.27 -3.96
CA PRO A 162 11.67 -10.83 -5.34
C PRO A 162 12.05 -9.35 -5.45
N LEU A 163 11.38 -8.46 -4.70
CA LEU A 163 11.68 -7.02 -4.76
C LEU A 163 13.09 -6.70 -4.25
N LEU A 164 13.59 -7.39 -3.23
CA LEU A 164 14.96 -7.24 -2.73
C LEU A 164 16.01 -7.77 -3.73
N SER A 165 15.64 -8.74 -4.56
CA SER A 165 16.55 -9.31 -5.57
C SER A 165 16.74 -8.41 -6.79
N PHE A 166 15.87 -7.42 -7.01
CA PHE A 166 15.94 -6.55 -8.17
C PHE A 166 16.90 -5.39 -8.00
N THR A 167 17.56 -5.04 -9.11
CA THR A 167 18.34 -3.81 -9.22
C THR A 167 17.42 -2.59 -9.04
N PRO A 168 17.78 -1.62 -8.19
CA PRO A 168 16.99 -0.42 -8.00
C PRO A 168 16.71 0.32 -9.32
N PRO A 169 15.47 0.74 -9.60
CA PRO A 169 15.17 1.60 -10.75
C PRO A 169 15.79 2.99 -10.61
N ALA A 170 15.98 3.67 -11.73
CA ALA A 170 16.56 5.02 -11.79
C ALA A 170 15.78 6.04 -10.93
N HIS A 171 14.46 5.92 -10.92
CA HIS A 171 13.57 6.71 -10.06
C HIS A 171 12.87 5.80 -9.07
N SER A 172 12.70 6.28 -7.83
CA SER A 172 11.92 5.57 -6.82
C SER A 172 10.49 5.38 -7.30
N VAL A 173 9.92 4.22 -7.00
CA VAL A 173 8.50 3.94 -7.30
C VAL A 173 7.72 3.92 -6.01
N PHE A 174 6.40 4.05 -6.09
CA PHE A 174 5.55 4.06 -4.90
C PHE A 174 4.39 3.08 -4.98
N ILE A 175 3.93 2.64 -3.81
CA ILE A 175 2.73 1.83 -3.62
C ILE A 175 1.72 2.67 -2.84
N VAL A 176 0.50 2.74 -3.35
CA VAL A 176 -0.59 3.52 -2.74
C VAL A 176 -1.47 2.60 -1.90
N ILE A 177 -1.71 2.95 -0.63
CA ILE A 177 -2.69 2.25 0.21
C ILE A 177 -3.64 3.25 0.84
N ASP A 178 -4.89 3.27 0.38
CA ASP A 178 -5.92 4.16 0.90
C ASP A 178 -6.68 3.52 2.07
N SER A 179 -6.95 4.34 3.09
CA SER A 179 -7.78 4.00 4.25
C SER A 179 -7.23 2.82 5.05
N LEU A 180 -5.95 2.88 5.44
CA LEU A 180 -5.28 1.88 6.29
C LEU A 180 -5.95 1.67 7.66
N ASP A 181 -6.74 2.64 8.10
CA ASP A 181 -7.52 2.54 9.33
C ASP A 181 -8.83 1.74 9.18
N SER A 182 -9.16 1.32 7.97
CA SER A 182 -10.26 0.40 7.70
C SER A 182 -9.79 -1.03 7.99
N GLY A 183 -10.39 -1.67 9.00
CA GLY A 183 -10.00 -3.02 9.47
C GLY A 183 -9.19 -3.03 10.77
N TYR A 184 -8.67 -1.88 11.20
CA TYR A 184 -8.05 -1.73 12.51
C TYR A 184 -9.11 -1.36 13.55
N CYS A 185 -9.64 -2.35 14.25
CA CYS A 185 -10.49 -2.12 15.42
C CYS A 185 -9.61 -1.82 16.63
N GLU A 186 -9.59 -0.57 17.10
CA GLU A 186 -9.17 -0.28 18.47
C GLU A 186 -10.16 -1.03 19.39
N GLY A 187 -9.72 -2.15 19.97
CA GLY A 187 -10.50 -2.89 20.94
C GLY A 187 -10.94 -1.96 22.07
N ASN A 188 -12.22 -2.06 22.44
CA ASN A 188 -12.80 -1.46 23.64
C ASN A 188 -11.79 -1.51 24.80
N GLY A 189 -11.59 -0.37 25.47
CA GLY A 189 -10.58 -0.23 26.51
C GLY A 189 -10.72 -1.27 27.62
N VAL A 190 -9.76 -2.18 27.69
CA VAL A 190 -9.22 -2.78 28.92
C VAL A 190 -7.79 -3.20 28.62
N GLY A 191 -6.82 -2.60 29.30
CA GLY A 191 -5.50 -3.16 29.58
C GLY A 191 -4.56 -3.32 28.38
N GLU A 192 -3.46 -2.58 28.42
CA GLU A 192 -2.14 -2.94 27.89
C GLU A 192 -2.05 -4.33 27.22
N SER A 193 -2.48 -4.44 25.97
CA SER A 193 -1.96 -5.47 25.07
C SER A 193 -0.58 -5.00 24.65
N SER A 194 0.33 -5.10 25.61
CA SER A 194 1.70 -5.56 25.42
C SER A 194 2.06 -5.71 23.95
N ILE A 195 3.06 -4.91 23.57
CA ILE A 195 4.07 -5.28 22.59
C ILE A 195 4.59 -6.66 23.03
N SER A 196 3.85 -7.71 22.69
CA SER A 196 4.32 -9.08 22.76
C SER A 196 5.06 -9.27 21.47
N GLY A 197 6.39 -9.08 21.53
CA GLY A 197 7.33 -9.58 20.55
C GLY A 197 7.30 -11.11 20.50
N SER A 198 6.14 -11.70 20.21
CA SER A 198 6.00 -13.09 19.84
C SER A 198 6.30 -13.19 18.35
N ALA A 199 7.47 -13.75 18.03
CA ALA A 199 8.02 -13.84 16.68
C ALA A 199 7.22 -14.72 15.70
N THR A 200 5.99 -15.13 16.02
CA THR A 200 5.22 -16.14 15.26
C THR A 200 3.74 -15.80 15.03
N THR A 201 3.23 -14.63 15.41
CA THR A 201 1.84 -14.25 15.12
C THR A 201 1.70 -13.62 13.73
N GLN A 202 0.72 -14.09 12.97
CA GLN A 202 0.36 -13.54 11.66
C GLN A 202 -0.27 -12.16 11.82
N SER A 203 -0.04 -11.27 10.85
CA SER A 203 -0.59 -9.92 10.85
C SER A 203 -2.12 -9.96 10.72
N SER A 204 -2.80 -9.32 11.67
CA SER A 204 -4.27 -9.29 11.72
C SER A 204 -4.88 -8.19 10.84
N SER A 205 -4.07 -7.21 10.43
CA SER A 205 -4.48 -6.12 9.53
C SER A 205 -3.38 -5.77 8.51
N ILE A 206 -3.78 -5.09 7.43
CA ILE A 206 -2.85 -4.60 6.39
C ILE A 206 -1.84 -3.62 7.01
N ALA A 207 -2.27 -2.80 7.97
CA ALA A 207 -1.41 -1.88 8.70
C ALA A 207 -0.30 -2.62 9.46
N GLU A 208 -0.65 -3.67 10.22
CA GLU A 208 0.33 -4.49 10.93
C GLU A 208 1.31 -5.21 10.00
N LEU A 209 0.81 -5.74 8.87
CA LEU A 209 1.64 -6.37 7.86
C LEU A 209 2.68 -5.39 7.31
N LEU A 210 2.24 -4.19 6.92
CA LEU A 210 3.12 -3.17 6.36
C LEU A 210 4.16 -2.70 7.37
N LEU A 211 3.79 -2.41 8.62
CA LEU A 211 4.74 -1.99 9.67
C LEU A 211 5.79 -3.07 9.95
N LYS A 212 5.35 -4.32 10.08
CA LYS A 212 6.24 -5.47 10.33
C LYS A 212 7.32 -5.63 9.26
N TYR A 213 7.00 -5.31 8.01
CA TYR A 213 7.92 -5.48 6.87
C TYR A 213 8.47 -4.18 6.31
N LEU A 214 8.14 -3.03 6.89
CA LEU A 214 8.47 -1.70 6.37
C LEU A 214 9.98 -1.49 6.20
N GLN A 215 10.75 -1.89 7.22
CA GLN A 215 12.21 -1.75 7.24
C GLN A 215 12.93 -2.75 6.33
N LEU A 216 12.21 -3.77 5.86
CA LEU A 216 12.73 -4.79 4.95
C LEU A 216 12.38 -4.49 3.48
N LEU A 217 11.57 -3.46 3.21
CA LEU A 217 11.28 -3.05 1.84
C LEU A 217 12.53 -2.44 1.20
N PRO A 218 12.75 -2.69 -0.10
CA PRO A 218 13.86 -2.06 -0.80
C PRO A 218 13.81 -0.53 -0.71
N PRO A 219 14.96 0.15 -0.59
CA PRO A 219 15.04 1.60 -0.42
C PRO A 219 14.61 2.39 -1.66
N TRP A 220 14.19 1.74 -2.75
CA TRP A 220 13.60 2.36 -3.92
C TRP A 220 12.06 2.32 -3.94
N ILE A 221 11.42 1.68 -2.96
CA ILE A 221 9.96 1.66 -2.78
C ILE A 221 9.55 2.69 -1.73
N PHE A 222 8.57 3.51 -2.08
CA PHE A 222 7.97 4.51 -1.21
C PHE A 222 6.49 4.18 -0.96
N LEU A 223 6.05 4.15 0.29
CA LEU A 223 4.64 3.92 0.61
C LEU A 223 3.87 5.24 0.68
N VAL A 224 2.76 5.35 -0.04
CA VAL A 224 1.82 6.48 0.08
C VAL A 224 0.55 5.95 0.70
N CYS A 225 0.41 6.17 2.01
CA CYS A 225 -0.70 5.66 2.79
C CYS A 225 -1.68 6.76 3.14
N SER A 226 -2.97 6.44 3.29
CA SER A 226 -3.95 7.37 3.88
C SER A 226 -4.64 6.77 5.10
N ALA A 227 -4.95 7.62 6.08
CA ALA A 227 -5.72 7.24 7.25
C ALA A 227 -6.61 8.37 7.78
N ARG A 228 -7.68 8.03 8.48
CA ARG A 228 -8.47 9.00 9.26
C ARG A 228 -7.69 9.50 10.47
N ARG A 229 -7.70 10.83 10.68
CA ARG A 229 -7.02 11.49 11.81
C ARG A 229 -7.51 11.01 13.18
N GLN A 230 -8.72 10.45 13.25
CA GLN A 230 -9.31 9.95 14.47
C GLN A 230 -8.62 8.68 15.01
N ASN A 231 -7.98 7.88 14.14
CA ASN A 231 -7.28 6.66 14.57
C ASN A 231 -5.87 7.03 15.05
N LYS A 232 -5.76 7.33 16.35
CA LYS A 232 -4.51 7.78 16.98
C LYS A 232 -3.47 6.66 17.03
N ALA A 233 -3.87 5.40 17.17
CA ALA A 233 -2.94 4.27 17.18
C ALA A 233 -2.18 4.16 15.85
N ILE A 234 -2.88 4.11 14.72
CA ILE A 234 -2.24 4.06 13.39
C ILE A 234 -1.45 5.32 13.12
N CYS A 235 -2.02 6.50 13.41
CA CYS A 235 -1.29 7.75 13.21
C CYS A 235 0.00 7.78 14.03
N LYS A 236 0.04 7.24 15.25
CA LYS A 236 1.26 7.17 16.06
C LYS A 236 2.25 6.14 15.50
N MET A 237 1.81 4.90 15.29
CA MET A 237 2.65 3.81 14.76
C MET A 237 3.31 4.19 13.43
N PHE A 238 2.53 4.75 12.51
CA PHE A 238 3.05 5.19 11.22
C PHE A 238 3.78 6.54 11.30
N SER A 239 3.50 7.42 12.27
CA SER A 239 4.28 8.66 12.38
C SER A 239 5.71 8.41 12.86
N ASP A 240 5.90 7.47 13.77
CA ASP A 240 7.22 7.15 14.33
C ASP A 240 8.12 6.43 13.30
N GLU A 241 7.52 5.63 12.41
CA GLU A 241 8.24 4.82 11.41
C GLU A 241 8.26 5.44 10.00
N ILE A 242 7.16 6.05 9.55
CA ILE A 242 7.00 6.65 8.23
C ILE A 242 7.28 8.16 8.25
N ASN A 243 6.76 8.92 9.22
CA ASN A 243 6.74 10.40 9.12
C ASN A 243 7.99 11.13 9.63
N ARG A 244 9.19 10.53 9.58
CA ARG A 244 10.42 11.26 9.99
C ARG A 244 10.68 12.55 9.19
N SER A 245 9.95 12.85 8.10
CA SER A 245 10.03 14.15 7.39
C SER A 245 8.79 14.63 6.60
N CYS A 246 7.80 13.79 6.26
CA CYS A 246 6.70 14.18 5.36
C CYS A 246 5.30 13.83 5.92
N GLU A 247 4.77 14.53 6.95
CA GLU A 247 3.32 14.46 7.27
C GLU A 247 2.53 15.35 6.29
N MET A 248 1.44 14.82 5.71
CA MET A 248 0.50 15.61 4.93
C MET A 248 -0.85 15.66 5.61
N ARG A 249 -1.14 16.82 6.21
CA ARG A 249 -2.44 17.10 6.79
C ARG A 249 -3.28 17.83 5.76
N VAL A 250 -4.37 17.19 5.31
CA VAL A 250 -5.28 17.81 4.35
C VAL A 250 -6.27 18.70 5.14
N PRO A 251 -6.20 20.04 5.03
CA PRO A 251 -7.11 20.92 5.77
C PRO A 251 -8.55 20.76 5.28
N HIS A 252 -9.54 20.97 6.15
CA HIS A 252 -10.94 21.04 5.72
C HIS A 252 -11.13 22.24 4.80
N THR A 253 -11.71 22.01 3.61
CA THR A 253 -12.23 23.08 2.77
C THR A 253 -13.61 23.44 3.33
N HIS A 254 -13.75 24.69 3.79
CA HIS A 254 -15.03 25.25 4.23
C HIS A 254 -16.01 25.39 3.06
#